data_AF-A0A6V8K2G8-F1
#
_entry.id   AF-A0A6V8K2G8-F1
#
_cell.length_a   1.000
_cell.length_b   1.000
_cell.length_c   1.000
_cell.angle_alpha   90.00
_cell.angle_beta   90.00
_cell.angle_gamma   90.00
#
_symmetry.space_group_name_H-M   'P 1'
#
loop_
_entity.id
_entity.type
_entity.pdbx_description
1 polymer ?
#
loop_
_entity_poly.entity_id
_entity_poly.type
_entity_poly.pdbx_seq_one_letter_code
_entity_poly.pdbx_strand_id
1 'polypeptide(L)'
;MTASPRRGRAVFVGAAIAAVVAVTGCLGYVWQRTDPAEGAARNYLKALAADDAELACTLVTEPFARELATRHSVGDCPAGVDAMLGGLSGEQRERVGDARLTPSDDGHALAVGANPLGITILRVDKAGEEWMVSGDR
;
A
#
# COMPACT_ATOMS: atom_id res chain seq x y z
N MET A 1 3.12 -77.55 23.56
CA MET A 1 2.60 -76.92 22.33
C MET A 1 1.62 -75.84 22.75
N THR A 2 2.05 -74.58 22.74
CA THR A 2 1.24 -73.46 23.22
C THR A 2 1.51 -72.21 22.39
N ALA A 3 0.49 -71.92 21.58
CA ALA A 3 -0.01 -70.65 21.07
C ALA A 3 0.89 -69.40 21.06
N SER A 4 1.06 -68.87 19.84
CA SER A 4 1.36 -67.46 19.57
C SER A 4 0.07 -66.63 19.64
N PRO A 5 0.13 -65.39 20.17
CA PRO A 5 -0.77 -64.34 19.75
C PRO A 5 -0.02 -63.15 19.13
N ARG A 6 -0.49 -62.78 17.93
CA ARG A 6 -0.30 -61.49 17.25
C ARG A 6 -1.02 -60.37 18.01
N ARG A 7 -0.51 -59.13 17.88
CA ARG A 7 -1.14 -57.78 17.99
C ARG A 7 -0.26 -56.88 18.89
N GLY A 8 0.05 -55.64 18.57
CA GLY A 8 -0.33 -54.80 17.44
C GLY A 8 0.71 -53.68 17.30
N ARG A 9 0.98 -53.28 16.07
CA ARG A 9 1.83 -52.13 15.76
C ARG A 9 1.12 -50.87 16.27
N ALA A 10 1.70 -50.23 17.28
CA ALA A 10 1.31 -48.91 17.72
C ALA A 10 1.50 -47.93 16.55
N VAL A 11 0.42 -47.26 16.19
CA VAL A 11 0.39 -46.24 15.14
C VAL A 11 1.11 -45.00 15.69
N PHE A 12 2.21 -44.62 15.05
CA PHE A 12 2.84 -43.32 15.24
C PHE A 12 1.94 -42.23 14.63
N VAL A 13 1.03 -41.66 15.43
CA VAL A 13 0.34 -40.40 15.09
C VAL A 13 0.86 -39.36 16.07
N GLY A 14 1.87 -38.59 15.66
CA GLY A 14 2.47 -37.63 16.57
C GLY A 14 3.58 -36.79 15.96
N ALA A 15 3.35 -36.19 14.78
CA ALA A 15 4.18 -35.10 14.26
C ALA A 15 3.54 -34.48 13.00
N ALA A 16 2.51 -33.63 13.13
CA ALA A 16 2.03 -32.86 11.95
C ALA A 16 1.20 -31.60 12.25
N ILE A 17 0.98 -31.18 13.49
CA ILE A 17 0.14 -30.00 13.78
C ILE A 17 0.82 -29.06 14.77
N ALA A 18 2.00 -28.56 14.40
CA ALA A 18 2.63 -27.44 15.10
C ALA A 18 3.18 -26.37 14.14
N ALA A 19 2.96 -26.51 12.83
CA ALA A 19 3.56 -25.64 11.81
C ALA A 19 2.60 -24.62 11.17
N VAL A 20 1.31 -24.58 11.55
CA VAL A 20 0.32 -23.68 10.90
C VAL A 20 0.14 -22.35 11.65
N VAL A 21 0.60 -22.22 12.90
CA VAL A 21 0.45 -20.97 13.67
C VAL A 21 1.61 -19.98 13.47
N ALA A 22 2.75 -20.44 12.94
CA ALA A 22 3.94 -19.58 12.79
C ALA A 22 3.92 -18.69 11.53
N VAL A 23 3.12 -19.02 10.51
CA VAL A 23 3.09 -18.23 9.26
C VAL A 23 2.22 -16.99 9.39
N THR A 24 1.15 -17.05 10.19
CA THR A 24 0.25 -15.89 10.40
C THR A 24 0.79 -14.90 11.42
N GLY A 25 1.71 -15.32 12.31
CA GLY A 25 2.26 -14.47 13.38
C GLY A 25 3.36 -13.50 12.94
N CYS A 26 4.07 -13.77 11.84
CA CYS A 26 5.17 -12.92 11.38
C CYS A 26 4.74 -11.74 10.49
N LEU A 27 3.52 -11.74 9.95
CA LEU A 27 2.99 -10.60 9.17
C LEU A 27 2.40 -9.49 10.07
N GLY A 28 2.24 -9.73 11.37
CA GLY A 28 1.62 -8.79 12.31
C GLY A 28 2.58 -7.89 13.10
N TYR A 29 3.90 -8.02 12.93
CA TYR A 29 4.89 -7.46 13.87
C TYR A 29 5.96 -6.54 13.24
N VAL A 30 5.70 -5.98 12.06
CA VAL A 30 6.48 -4.85 11.51
C VAL A 30 5.59 -3.60 11.50
N TRP A 31 4.99 -3.29 12.64
CA TRP A 31 4.53 -1.93 12.91
C TRP A 31 5.76 -1.11 13.33
N GLN A 32 6.60 -0.76 12.36
CA GLN A 32 7.14 0.60 12.42
C GLN A 32 5.90 1.48 12.54
N ARG A 33 5.76 2.23 13.63
CA ARG A 33 4.72 3.26 13.76
C ARG A 33 5.03 4.36 12.75
N THR A 34 4.88 4.06 11.47
CA THR A 34 4.77 5.08 10.44
C THR A 34 3.58 5.92 10.81
N ASP A 35 3.78 7.23 10.83
CA ASP A 35 2.71 8.18 11.04
C ASP A 35 1.55 7.86 10.07
N PRO A 36 0.28 7.83 10.52
CA PRO A 36 -0.84 7.46 9.66
C PRO A 36 -0.93 8.30 8.38
N ALA A 37 -0.51 9.57 8.44
CA ALA A 37 -0.48 10.48 7.32
C ALA A 37 0.64 10.08 6.33
N GLU A 38 1.82 9.70 6.84
CA GLU A 38 2.89 9.11 6.02
C GLU A 38 2.47 7.78 5.39
N GLY A 39 1.73 6.94 6.13
CA GLY A 39 1.17 5.69 5.64
C GLY A 39 0.22 5.91 4.45
N ALA A 40 -0.68 6.89 4.54
CA ALA A 40 -1.59 7.25 3.46
C ALA A 40 -0.83 7.72 2.20
N ALA A 41 0.11 8.66 2.35
CA ALA A 41 0.92 9.15 1.25
C ALA A 41 1.77 8.04 0.61
N ARG A 42 2.35 7.15 1.42
CA ARG A 42 3.13 6.02 0.93
C ARG A 42 2.28 4.99 0.18
N ASN A 43 1.07 4.71 0.65
CA ASN A 43 0.15 3.83 -0.06
C ASN A 43 -0.26 4.42 -1.42
N TYR A 44 -0.52 5.72 -1.47
CA TYR A 44 -0.83 6.41 -2.72
C TYR A 44 0.32 6.31 -3.73
N LEU A 45 1.55 6.63 -3.32
CA LEU A 45 2.73 6.51 -4.19
C LEU A 45 2.98 5.07 -4.66
N LYS A 46 2.73 4.07 -3.80
CA LYS A 46 2.83 2.65 -4.19
C LYS A 46 1.76 2.25 -5.20
N ALA A 47 0.52 2.74 -5.07
CA ALA A 47 -0.53 2.50 -6.06
C ALA A 47 -0.13 3.09 -7.43
N LEU A 48 0.43 4.31 -7.45
CA LEU A 48 0.99 4.91 -8.68
C LEU A 48 2.13 4.08 -9.28
N ALA A 49 3.04 3.57 -8.45
CA ALA A 49 4.16 2.73 -8.90
C ALA A 49 3.68 1.39 -9.50
N ALA A 50 2.60 0.84 -8.95
CA ALA A 50 1.98 -0.40 -9.39
C ALA A 50 1.08 -0.24 -10.62
N ASP A 51 0.88 0.98 -11.12
CA ASP A 51 -0.07 1.29 -12.21
C ASP A 51 -1.52 0.95 -11.86
N ASP A 52 -1.87 1.03 -10.58
CA ASP A 52 -3.22 0.74 -10.07
C ASP A 52 -3.99 2.05 -9.88
N ALA A 53 -4.50 2.58 -11.00
CA ALA A 53 -5.21 3.85 -11.04
C ALA A 53 -6.49 3.85 -10.18
N GLU A 54 -7.19 2.71 -10.13
CA GLU A 54 -8.38 2.53 -9.30
C GLU A 54 -8.03 2.66 -7.81
N LEU A 55 -7.02 1.91 -7.35
CA LEU A 55 -6.56 2.00 -5.96
C LEU A 55 -6.00 3.40 -5.64
N ALA A 56 -5.25 4.02 -6.55
CA ALA A 56 -4.75 5.37 -6.33
C ALA A 56 -5.91 6.36 -6.10
N CYS A 57 -7.02 6.20 -6.83
CA CYS A 57 -8.21 7.01 -6.71
C CYS A 57 -9.05 6.75 -5.44
N THR A 58 -8.94 5.58 -4.81
CA THR A 58 -9.58 5.34 -3.50
C THR A 58 -8.78 5.93 -2.33
N LEU A 59 -7.49 6.24 -2.54
CA LEU A 59 -6.58 6.79 -1.52
C LEU A 59 -6.55 8.32 -1.49
N VAL A 60 -7.31 8.97 -2.36
CA VAL A 60 -7.44 10.43 -2.45
C VAL A 60 -8.82 10.89 -2.01
N THR A 61 -8.90 12.11 -1.50
CA THR A 61 -10.19 12.74 -1.22
C THR A 61 -10.97 13.00 -2.52
N GLU A 62 -12.30 12.99 -2.45
CA GLU A 62 -13.17 13.25 -3.61
C GLU A 62 -12.88 14.59 -4.33
N PRO A 63 -12.59 15.71 -3.65
CA PRO A 63 -12.16 16.93 -4.33
C PRO A 63 -10.89 16.75 -5.15
N PHE A 64 -9.88 16.05 -4.60
CA PHE A 64 -8.62 15.83 -5.30
C PHE A 64 -8.76 14.84 -6.47
N ALA A 65 -9.61 13.81 -6.33
CA ALA A 65 -9.96 12.91 -7.42
C ALA A 65 -10.57 13.68 -8.63
N ARG A 66 -11.48 14.61 -8.36
CA ARG A 66 -12.08 15.48 -9.40
C ARG A 66 -11.05 16.44 -10.00
N GLU A 67 -10.14 16.96 -9.18
CA GLU A 67 -9.06 17.81 -9.67
C GLU A 67 -8.13 17.06 -10.62
N LEU A 68 -7.74 15.82 -10.31
CA LEU A 68 -6.92 14.98 -11.18
C LEU A 68 -7.57 14.78 -12.56
N ALA A 69 -8.86 14.43 -12.58
CA ALA A 69 -9.63 14.30 -13.81
C ALA A 69 -9.64 15.60 -14.62
N THR A 70 -9.90 16.73 -13.93
CA THR A 70 -9.98 18.06 -14.55
C THR A 70 -8.64 18.50 -15.12
N ARG A 71 -7.54 18.31 -14.37
CA ARG A 71 -6.18 18.73 -14.76
C ARG A 71 -5.73 18.07 -16.06
N HIS A 72 -6.15 16.83 -16.29
CA HIS A 72 -5.81 16.08 -17.50
C HIS A 72 -6.90 16.12 -18.57
N SER A 73 -7.99 16.90 -18.36
CA SER A 73 -9.11 17.02 -19.29
C SER A 73 -9.76 15.67 -19.63
N VAL A 74 -9.91 14.81 -18.62
CA VAL A 74 -10.51 13.47 -18.73
C VAL A 74 -11.76 13.35 -17.85
N GLY A 75 -12.52 12.26 -18.04
CA GLY A 75 -13.86 12.11 -17.45
C GLY A 75 -13.87 11.67 -15.99
N ASP A 76 -12.83 10.99 -15.51
CA ASP A 76 -12.77 10.40 -14.18
C ASP A 76 -11.35 10.38 -13.60
N CYS A 77 -11.26 10.04 -12.32
CA CYS A 77 -9.99 10.00 -11.61
C CYS A 77 -9.03 8.93 -12.16
N PRO A 78 -9.45 7.67 -12.41
CA PRO A 78 -8.54 6.66 -12.95
C PRO A 78 -7.90 7.10 -14.27
N ALA A 79 -8.68 7.64 -15.22
CA ALA A 79 -8.14 8.18 -16.46
C ALA A 79 -7.17 9.35 -16.22
N GLY A 80 -7.38 10.14 -15.16
CA GLY A 80 -6.48 11.22 -14.77
C GLY A 80 -5.14 10.70 -14.25
N VAL A 81 -5.16 9.63 -13.46
CA VAL A 81 -3.96 8.93 -12.99
C VAL A 81 -3.23 8.29 -14.17
N ASP A 82 -3.93 7.61 -15.07
CA ASP A 82 -3.34 7.02 -16.27
C ASP A 82 -2.69 8.09 -17.16
N ALA A 83 -3.35 9.24 -17.35
CA ALA A 83 -2.80 10.36 -18.11
C ALA A 83 -1.55 10.96 -17.44
N MET A 84 -1.52 11.02 -16.11
CA MET A 84 -0.37 11.45 -15.33
C MET A 84 0.81 10.46 -15.47
N LEU A 85 0.53 9.15 -15.52
CA LEU A 85 1.55 8.10 -15.59
C LEU A 85 1.99 7.73 -17.00
N GLY A 86 1.19 8.02 -18.03
CA GLY A 86 1.32 7.47 -19.39
C GLY A 86 2.62 7.75 -20.14
N GLY A 87 3.48 8.64 -19.63
CA GLY A 87 4.82 8.90 -20.16
C GLY A 87 5.97 8.20 -19.42
N LEU A 88 5.69 7.47 -18.34
CA LEU A 88 6.70 6.86 -17.49
C LEU A 88 6.97 5.41 -17.87
N SER A 89 8.26 5.04 -17.89
CA SER A 89 8.69 3.64 -17.91
C SER A 89 8.38 2.94 -16.58
N GLY A 90 8.44 1.60 -16.57
CA GLY A 90 8.31 0.82 -15.33
C GLY A 90 9.29 1.26 -14.24
N GLU A 91 10.56 1.49 -14.59
CA GLU A 91 11.60 1.98 -13.66
C GLU A 91 11.29 3.41 -13.17
N GLN A 92 10.73 4.27 -14.02
CA GLN A 92 10.28 5.59 -13.58
C GLN A 92 9.12 5.49 -12.58
N ARG A 93 8.17 4.59 -12.81
CA ARG A 93 7.06 4.35 -11.86
C ARG A 93 7.56 3.77 -10.53
N GLU A 94 8.50 2.85 -10.55
CA GLU A 94 9.12 2.33 -9.33
C GLU A 94 9.77 3.46 -8.50
N ARG A 95 10.48 4.38 -9.16
CA ARG A 95 11.04 5.58 -8.49
C ARG A 95 9.98 6.53 -7.91
N VAL A 96 8.74 6.51 -8.39
CA VAL A 96 7.63 7.24 -7.74
C VAL A 96 7.27 6.56 -6.41
N GLY A 97 7.14 5.24 -6.39
CA GLY A 97 6.80 4.47 -5.18
C GLY A 97 7.87 4.53 -4.10
N ASP A 98 9.14 4.60 -4.52
CA ASP A 98 10.30 4.67 -3.63
C ASP A 98 10.66 6.10 -3.19
N ALA A 99 9.89 7.10 -3.63
CA ALA A 99 10.16 8.48 -3.26
C ALA A 99 10.19 8.64 -1.72
N ARG A 100 11.22 9.32 -1.23
CA ARG A 100 11.38 9.61 0.19
C ARG A 100 10.28 10.58 0.62
N LEU A 101 9.63 10.28 1.75
CA LEU A 101 8.67 11.19 2.37
C LEU A 101 9.34 11.83 3.59
N THR A 102 9.14 13.14 3.76
CA THR A 102 9.57 13.87 4.96
C THR A 102 8.38 14.66 5.48
N PRO A 103 7.84 14.33 6.67
CA PRO A 103 6.73 15.07 7.25
C PRO A 103 7.07 16.55 7.48
N SER A 104 6.10 17.44 7.28
CA SER A 104 6.14 18.83 7.75
C SER A 104 5.79 18.94 9.24
N ASP A 105 6.06 20.11 9.82
CA ASP A 105 5.72 20.41 11.21
C ASP A 105 4.20 20.42 11.48
N ASP A 106 3.37 20.65 10.45
CA ASP A 106 1.91 20.65 10.57
C ASP A 106 1.28 19.25 10.47
N GLY A 107 2.06 18.22 10.11
CA GLY A 107 1.58 16.83 9.99
C GLY A 107 0.59 16.57 8.86
N HIS A 108 0.27 17.58 8.05
CA HIS A 108 -0.69 17.49 6.94
C HIS A 108 -0.03 17.58 5.57
N ALA A 109 1.28 17.82 5.53
CA ALA A 109 2.06 17.83 4.31
C ALA A 109 3.28 16.90 4.45
N LEU A 110 3.64 16.25 3.35
CA LEU A 110 4.86 15.49 3.25
C LEU A 110 5.64 15.99 2.05
N ALA A 111 6.86 16.46 2.29
CA ALA A 111 7.79 16.73 1.22
C ALA A 111 8.16 15.40 0.55
N VAL A 112 8.00 15.35 -0.76
CA VAL A 112 8.33 14.19 -1.59
C VAL A 112 9.70 14.42 -2.21
N GLY A 113 10.59 13.46 -2.04
CA GLY A 113 11.90 13.46 -2.68
C GLY A 113 11.79 13.48 -4.21
N ALA A 114 12.92 13.75 -4.87
CA ALA A 114 12.97 13.79 -6.33
C ALA A 114 12.35 12.53 -6.96
N ASN A 115 11.41 12.74 -7.88
CA ASN A 115 10.68 11.67 -8.56
C ASN A 115 10.31 12.09 -10.00
N PRO A 116 10.01 11.14 -10.89
CA PRO A 116 9.68 11.43 -12.29
C PRO A 116 8.40 12.24 -12.52
N LEU A 117 7.47 12.28 -11.56
CA LEU A 117 6.23 13.07 -11.65
C LEU A 117 6.43 14.53 -11.23
N GLY A 118 7.59 14.88 -10.67
CA GLY A 118 7.84 16.24 -10.18
C GLY A 118 6.97 16.64 -8.98
N ILE A 119 6.32 15.67 -8.31
CA ILE A 119 5.53 15.93 -7.11
C ILE A 119 6.50 16.31 -6.00
N THR A 120 6.40 17.52 -5.46
CA THR A 120 7.28 17.99 -4.38
C THR A 120 6.63 17.91 -3.01
N ILE A 121 5.31 17.95 -2.96
CA ILE A 121 4.51 17.94 -1.73
C ILE A 121 3.29 17.04 -1.95
N LEU A 122 3.00 16.18 -0.98
CA LEU A 122 1.71 15.50 -0.86
C LEU A 122 1.03 16.01 0.40
N ARG A 123 -0.16 16.59 0.23
CA ARG A 123 -1.03 16.91 1.37
C ARG A 123 -1.90 15.72 1.70
N VAL A 124 -2.10 15.52 2.99
CA VAL A 124 -2.93 14.46 3.55
C VAL A 124 -3.86 15.07 4.58
N ASP A 125 -5.14 14.73 4.45
CA ASP A 125 -6.20 15.17 5.34
C ASP A 125 -6.94 13.96 5.90
N LYS A 126 -7.54 14.16 7.07
CA LYS A 126 -8.41 13.15 7.66
C LYS A 126 -9.83 13.30 7.12
N ALA A 127 -10.29 12.32 6.35
CA ALA A 127 -11.65 12.21 5.87
C ALA A 127 -12.41 11.18 6.71
N GLY A 128 -13.11 11.67 7.74
CA GLY A 128 -13.74 10.79 8.74
C GLY A 128 -12.70 10.11 9.63
N GLU A 129 -12.59 8.78 9.56
CA GLU A 129 -11.60 8.01 10.33
C GLU A 129 -10.32 7.69 9.52
N GLU A 130 -10.33 7.97 8.22
CA GLU A 130 -9.27 7.60 7.29
C GLU A 130 -8.39 8.80 6.91
N TRP A 131 -7.10 8.54 6.72
CA TRP A 131 -6.15 9.53 6.18
C TRP A 131 -6.06 9.36 4.67
N MET A 132 -6.28 10.44 3.93
CA MET A 132 -6.34 10.42 2.46
C MET A 132 -5.52 11.57 1.89
N VAL A 133 -5.03 11.41 0.66
CA VAL A 133 -4.31 12.49 -0.05
C VAL A 133 -5.30 13.54 -0.55
N SER A 134 -5.06 14.81 -0.26
CA SER A 134 -6.05 15.89 -0.45
C SER A 134 -5.71 16.96 -1.49
N GLY A 135 -4.54 16.87 -2.14
CA GLY A 135 -4.09 17.85 -3.15
C GLY A 135 -3.66 19.20 -2.55
N ASP A 136 -3.05 20.05 -3.37
CA ASP A 136 -2.81 21.45 -3.00
C ASP A 136 -4.06 22.26 -3.36
N ARG A 137 -4.78 22.74 -2.33
CA ARG A 137 -5.94 23.63 -2.50
C ARG A 137 -5.55 24.99 -3.08
#